data_AF-A0A4W6C1T7-F1
#
_entry.id   AF-A0A4W6C1T7-F1
#
_cell.length_a   1.000
_cell.length_b   1.000
_cell.length_c   1.000
_cell.angle_alpha   90.00
_cell.angle_beta   90.00
_cell.angle_gamma   90.00
#
_symmetry.space_group_name_H-M   'P 1'
#
loop_
_entity.id
_entity.type
_entity.pdbx_description
1 polymer ?
#
loop_
_entity_poly.entity_id
_entity_poly.type
_entity_poly.pdbx_seq_one_letter_code
_entity_poly.pdbx_strand_id
1 'polypeptide(L)'
;MGIKLYYTTVTASRTVKSQQAEVMRILDSKSIQYELIDISVGGELRDEMRSKAGDPTAVPPQLFNEDHYCGVRKAQPVKPRIIQALLINRFFSILYSQLL
;
A
#
# COMPACT_ATOMS: atom_id res chain seq x y z
N MET A 1 9.49 -4.67 13.27
CA MET A 1 9.21 -5.42 12.02
C MET A 1 7.73 -5.50 11.80
N GLY A 2 7.21 -4.70 10.87
CA GLY A 2 5.78 -4.65 10.61
C GLY A 2 5.44 -3.87 9.33
N ILE A 3 4.41 -4.35 8.63
CA ILE A 3 3.85 -3.67 7.47
C ILE A 3 3.00 -2.50 7.95
N LYS A 4 3.24 -1.30 7.39
CA LYS A 4 2.46 -0.09 7.62
C LYS A 4 1.73 0.29 6.36
N LEU A 5 0.43 0.50 6.45
CA LEU A 5 -0.42 0.96 5.37
C LEU A 5 -0.96 2.35 5.69
N TYR A 6 -0.41 3.36 5.03
CA TYR A 6 -1.00 4.69 5.01
C TYR A 6 -2.23 4.67 4.12
N TYR A 7 -3.36 5.07 4.69
CA TYR A 7 -4.65 5.15 4.01
C TYR A 7 -5.38 6.41 4.47
N THR A 8 -6.55 6.70 3.88
CA THR A 8 -7.45 7.74 4.36
C THR A 8 -8.87 7.21 4.55
N THR A 9 -9.52 7.57 5.65
CA THR A 9 -10.98 7.40 5.82
C THR A 9 -11.76 8.49 5.10
N VAL A 10 -11.16 9.66 4.89
CA VAL A 10 -11.78 10.82 4.23
C VAL A 10 -11.25 10.95 2.80
N THR A 11 -12.08 10.58 1.82
CA THR A 11 -11.78 10.81 0.40
C THR A 11 -13.04 10.81 -0.46
N ALA A 12 -13.11 11.73 -1.42
CA ALA A 12 -14.12 11.71 -2.49
C ALA A 12 -13.67 10.87 -3.71
N SER A 13 -12.40 10.46 -3.76
CA SER A 13 -11.87 9.69 -4.89
C SER A 13 -12.27 8.22 -4.79
N ARG A 14 -13.14 7.79 -5.70
CA ARG A 14 -13.53 6.38 -5.85
C ARG A 14 -12.32 5.48 -6.10
N THR A 15 -11.35 5.97 -6.87
CA THR A 15 -10.12 5.24 -7.19
C THR A 15 -9.30 4.97 -5.94
N VAL A 16 -9.09 5.99 -5.09
CA VAL A 16 -8.38 5.84 -3.81
C VAL A 16 -9.12 4.84 -2.92
N LYS A 17 -10.44 5.00 -2.75
CA LYS A 17 -11.23 4.08 -1.93
C LYS A 17 -11.14 2.63 -2.41
N SER A 18 -11.21 2.40 -3.71
CA SER A 18 -11.12 1.07 -4.33
C SER A 18 -9.73 0.45 -4.12
N GLN A 19 -8.67 1.21 -4.37
CA GLN A 19 -7.29 0.73 -4.20
C GLN A 19 -6.98 0.39 -2.73
N GLN A 20 -7.46 1.19 -1.78
CA GLN A 20 -7.29 0.91 -0.34
C GLN A 20 -7.95 -0.40 0.05
N ALA A 21 -9.21 -0.59 -0.36
CA ALA A 21 -9.94 -1.83 -0.10
C ALA A 21 -9.26 -3.05 -0.75
N GLU A 22 -8.71 -2.91 -1.97
CA GLU A 22 -7.99 -3.99 -2.63
C GLU A 22 -6.72 -4.39 -1.86
N VAL A 23 -5.91 -3.42 -1.43
CA VAL A 23 -4.68 -3.68 -0.67
C VAL A 23 -4.99 -4.34 0.66
N MET A 24 -5.95 -3.80 1.44
CA MET A 24 -6.39 -4.40 2.71
C MET A 24 -6.86 -5.84 2.51
N ARG A 25 -7.74 -6.08 1.53
CA ARG A 25 -8.24 -7.43 1.21
C ARG A 25 -7.11 -8.40 0.88
N ILE A 26 -6.09 -7.97 0.13
CA ILE A 26 -4.94 -8.83 -0.21
C ILE A 26 -4.15 -9.19 1.06
N LEU A 27 -3.83 -8.20 1.90
CA LEU A 27 -3.11 -8.41 3.16
C LEU A 27 -3.89 -9.35 4.09
N ASP A 28 -5.20 -9.11 4.24
CA ASP A 28 -6.11 -9.94 5.04
C ASP A 28 -6.15 -11.38 4.51
N SER A 29 -6.29 -11.56 3.19
CA SER A 29 -6.34 -12.89 2.55
C SER A 29 -5.05 -13.70 2.73
N LYS A 30 -3.94 -13.02 3.02
CA LYS A 30 -2.63 -13.62 3.28
C LYS A 30 -2.32 -13.72 4.77
N SER A 31 -3.24 -13.31 5.64
CA SER A 31 -3.02 -13.23 7.09
C SER A 31 -1.78 -12.44 7.48
N ILE A 32 -1.43 -11.43 6.69
CA ILE A 32 -0.32 -10.52 6.99
C ILE A 32 -0.85 -9.51 8.00
N GLN A 33 -0.17 -9.37 9.14
CA GLN A 33 -0.46 -8.33 10.12
C GLN A 33 0.08 -7.00 9.63
N TYR A 34 -0.74 -5.95 9.67
CA TYR A 34 -0.34 -4.60 9.26
C TYR A 34 -0.98 -3.54 10.15
N GLU A 35 -0.28 -2.42 10.29
CA GLU A 35 -0.75 -1.22 10.96
C GLU A 35 -1.44 -0.30 9.96
N LEU A 36 -2.61 0.22 10.32
CA LEU A 36 -3.34 1.21 9.54
C LEU A 36 -3.05 2.62 10.06
N ILE A 37 -2.54 3.47 9.19
CA ILE A 37 -2.21 4.86 9.52
C ILE A 37 -3.11 5.79 8.69
N ASP A 38 -4.08 6.42 9.34
CA ASP A 38 -5.06 7.29 8.68
C ASP A 38 -4.51 8.72 8.53
N ILE A 39 -4.15 9.10 7.30
CA ILE A 39 -3.61 10.42 6.99
C ILE A 39 -4.65 11.55 7.08
N SER A 40 -5.94 11.23 7.22
CA SER A 40 -6.98 12.25 7.41
C SER A 40 -7.01 12.83 8.83
N VAL A 41 -6.38 12.14 9.79
CA VAL A 41 -6.34 12.56 11.20
C VAL A 41 -5.45 13.80 11.38
N GLY A 42 -4.40 13.97 10.57
CA GLY A 42 -3.49 15.12 10.68
C GLY A 42 -2.59 15.30 9.47
N GLY A 43 -2.23 16.56 9.18
CA GLY A 43 -1.36 16.91 8.06
C GLY A 43 0.04 16.30 8.14
N GLU A 44 0.56 16.11 9.36
CA GLU A 44 1.89 15.54 9.60
C GLU A 44 2.02 14.11 9.07
N LEU A 45 1.00 13.26 9.24
CA LEU A 45 1.01 11.88 8.74
C LEU A 45 1.01 11.82 7.21
N ARG A 46 0.31 12.75 6.56
CA ARG A 46 0.33 12.88 5.10
C ARG A 46 1.71 13.31 4.61
N ASP A 47 2.34 14.23 5.32
CA ASP A 47 3.65 14.76 4.95
C ASP A 47 4.77 13.74 5.24
N GLU A 48 4.66 12.96 6.33
CA GLU A 48 5.49 11.78 6.60
C GLU A 48 5.36 10.75 5.47
N MET A 49 4.13 10.37 5.10
CA MET A 49 3.90 9.42 4.01
C MET A 49 4.56 9.87 2.70
N ARG A 50 4.41 11.16 2.33
CA ARG A 50 5.01 11.75 1.11
C ARG A 50 6.52 11.79 1.17
N SER A 51 7.07 12.18 2.31
CA SER A 51 8.51 12.22 2.55
C SER A 51 9.12 10.83 2.42
N LYS A 52 8.54 9.83 3.10
CA LYS A 52 8.99 8.44 3.04
C LYS A 52 8.80 7.79 1.66
N ALA A 53 7.76 8.19 0.92
CA ALA A 53 7.56 7.75 -0.46
C ALA A 53 8.51 8.45 -1.47
N GLY A 54 9.18 9.54 -1.07
CA GLY A 54 9.96 10.38 -1.97
C GLY A 54 9.13 11.08 -3.05
N ASP A 55 7.80 11.20 -2.85
CA ASP A 55 6.87 11.81 -3.79
C ASP A 55 5.93 12.79 -3.06
N PRO A 56 6.09 14.11 -3.26
CA PRO A 56 5.25 15.13 -2.61
C PRO A 56 3.78 15.08 -3.07
N THR A 57 3.50 14.39 -4.17
CA THR A 57 2.16 14.19 -4.71
C THR A 57 1.56 12.82 -4.40
N ALA A 58 2.25 12.02 -3.57
CA ALA A 58 1.77 10.70 -3.18
C ALA A 58 0.35 10.78 -2.59
N VAL A 59 -0.49 9.88 -3.07
CA VAL A 59 -1.87 9.67 -2.61
C VAL A 59 -1.97 8.29 -1.98
N PRO A 60 -2.83 8.10 -0.97
CA PRO A 60 -3.05 6.77 -0.42
C PRO A 60 -3.71 5.84 -1.47
N PRO A 61 -3.53 4.51 -1.34
CA PRO A 61 -2.80 3.83 -0.27
C PRO A 61 -1.27 3.90 -0.46
N GLN A 62 -0.48 3.85 0.61
CA GLN A 62 0.98 3.71 0.53
C GLN A 62 1.48 2.67 1.54
N LEU A 63 2.22 1.68 1.07
CA LEU A 63 2.70 0.54 1.86
C LEU A 63 4.18 0.70 2.19
N PHE A 64 4.52 0.43 3.44
CA PHE A 64 5.88 0.44 3.95
C PHE A 64 6.13 -0.84 4.74
N ASN A 65 7.34 -1.36 4.65
CA ASN A 65 7.87 -2.33 5.61
C ASN A 65 8.82 -1.58 6.53
N GLU A 66 8.37 -1.27 7.74
CA GLU A 66 9.04 -0.33 8.63
C GLU A 66 9.22 1.06 7.96
N ASP A 67 10.46 1.45 7.64
CA ASP A 67 10.77 2.68 6.91
C ASP A 67 11.08 2.43 5.42
N HIS A 68 11.08 1.17 4.99
CA HIS A 68 11.31 0.83 3.58
C HIS A 68 10.01 0.98 2.78
N TYR A 69 10.02 1.90 1.82
CA TYR A 69 8.89 2.11 0.92
C TYR A 69 8.69 0.92 -0.02
N CYS A 70 7.53 0.25 0.08
CA CYS A 70 7.17 -0.88 -0.79
C CYS A 70 6.33 -0.44 -2.00
N GLY A 71 5.74 0.76 -1.95
CA GLY A 71 4.88 1.30 -2.99
C GLY A 71 3.47 0.73 -3.01
N VAL A 72 2.59 1.38 -3.78
CA VAL A 72 1.25 0.88 -4.11
C VAL A 72 0.97 1.18 -5.58
N ARG A 73 0.29 0.24 -6.27
CA ARG A 73 0.01 0.32 -7.71
C ARG A 73 -0.55 1.70 -8.10
N LYS A 74 0.11 2.39 -9.04
CA LYS A 74 -0.57 3.32 -9.95
C LYS A 74 -1.49 2.48 -10.84
N ALA A 75 -2.79 2.50 -10.60
CA ALA A 75 -3.74 1.76 -11.42
C ALA A 75 -3.67 2.25 -12.88
N GLN A 76 -3.03 1.48 -13.74
CA GLN A 76 -3.41 1.44 -15.15
C GLN A 76 -4.74 0.67 -15.27
N PRO A 77 -5.60 0.98 -16.26
CA PRO A 77 -6.86 0.26 -16.46
C PRO A 77 -6.54 -1.18 -16.88
N VAL A 78 -6.52 -2.12 -15.93
CA VAL A 78 -6.13 -3.50 -16.19
C VAL A 78 -7.32 -4.35 -16.61
N LYS A 79 -7.24 -4.90 -17.83
CA LYS A 79 -8.14 -5.94 -18.35
C LYS A 79 -8.08 -7.21 -17.47
N PRO A 80 -9.20 -7.95 -17.29
CA PRO A 80 -9.43 -8.72 -16.06
C PRO A 80 -8.82 -10.13 -15.97
N ARG A 81 -7.88 -10.55 -16.85
CA ARG A 81 -7.59 -12.00 -16.99
C ARG A 81 -6.16 -12.50 -16.80
N ILE A 82 -5.14 -11.66 -16.58
CA ILE A 82 -3.73 -12.15 -16.56
C ILE A 82 -2.93 -11.78 -15.29
N ILE A 83 -3.45 -10.94 -14.38
CA ILE A 83 -2.64 -10.38 -13.28
C ILE A 83 -2.83 -11.12 -11.94
N GLN A 84 -3.01 -12.45 -11.96
CA GLN A 84 -2.86 -13.26 -10.74
C GLN A 84 -1.41 -13.76 -10.58
N ALA A 85 -0.66 -13.89 -11.68
CA ALA A 85 0.71 -14.41 -11.68
C ALA A 85 1.80 -13.37 -11.33
N LEU A 86 1.60 -12.08 -11.61
CA LEU A 86 2.60 -11.03 -11.36
C LEU A 86 2.59 -10.49 -9.91
N LEU A 87 1.46 -10.67 -9.19
CA LEU A 87 1.31 -10.28 -7.78
C LEU A 87 2.17 -11.12 -6.83
N ILE A 88 2.49 -12.37 -7.22
CA ILE A 88 3.28 -13.27 -6.38
C ILE A 88 4.77 -12.89 -6.47
N ASN A 89 5.33 -12.65 -7.65
CA ASN A 89 6.79 -12.65 -7.83
C ASN A 89 7.57 -11.48 -7.21
N ARG A 90 7.09 -10.22 -7.26
CA ARG A 90 7.83 -9.09 -6.64
C ARG A 90 7.59 -8.97 -5.13
N PHE A 91 6.39 -9.30 -4.66
CA PHE A 91 6.09 -9.30 -3.22
C PHE A 91 6.74 -10.51 -2.52
N PHE A 92 6.77 -11.69 -3.17
CA PHE A 92 7.58 -12.82 -2.70
C PHE A 92 9.06 -12.49 -2.68
N SER A 93 9.64 -11.82 -3.68
CA SER A 93 11.09 -11.53 -3.65
C SER A 93 11.52 -10.74 -2.41
N ILE A 94 10.69 -9.80 -1.92
CA ILE A 94 11.00 -9.01 -0.73
C ILE A 94 10.76 -9.83 0.55
N LEU A 95 9.69 -10.63 0.60
CA LEU A 95 9.43 -11.54 1.74
C LEU A 95 10.41 -12.73 1.81
N TYR A 96 10.89 -13.25 0.69
CA TYR A 96 11.77 -14.42 0.59
C TYR A 96 13.23 -14.07 0.91
N SER A 97 13.66 -12.82 0.66
CA SER A 97 14.97 -12.32 1.10
C SER A 97 15.06 -12.06 2.62
N GLN A 98 13.96 -12.12 3.36
CA GLN A 98 13.92 -11.96 4.81
C GLN A 98 13.76 -13.29 5.57
N LEU A 99 13.68 -14.43 4.85
CA LEU A 99 13.51 -15.77 5.42
C LEU A 99 14.76 -16.67 5.27
N LEU A 100 15.86 -16.14 4.72
CA LEU A 100 17.22 -16.70 4.68
C LEU A 100 18.15 -15.79 5.46
#